data_AF-A0A938J7G1-F1
#
_entry.id   AF-A0A938J7G1-F1
#
_cell.length_a   1.000
_cell.length_b   1.000
_cell.length_c   1.000
_cell.angle_alpha   90.00
_cell.angle_beta   90.00
_cell.angle_gamma   90.00
#
_symmetry.space_group_name_H-M   'P 1'
#
loop_
_entity.id
_entity.type
_entity.pdbx_description
1 polymer ?
#
loop_
_entity_poly.entity_id
_entity_poly.type
_entity_poly.pdbx_seq_one_letter_code
_entity_poly.pdbx_strand_id
1 'polypeptide(L)'
;MPRPRRTAEDLGYSTFFMPDYFVDYALAPIPGIAAGTRFDDLEIQTLTGLVHVTDDRDAVAAGMAAHFGVEPSVALETPATPVGTSDQICDELHARRERWQMSYVVVPEEFVDTLAPVVSRLAGT
;
A
#
# COMPACT_ATOMS: atom_id res chain seq x y z
N MET A 1 11.94 24.18 3.14
CA MET A 1 12.22 23.20 2.07
C MET A 1 11.34 23.47 0.86
N PRO A 2 11.81 23.25 -0.38
CA PRO A 2 10.98 23.40 -1.58
C PRO A 2 9.80 22.40 -1.58
N ARG A 3 8.64 22.81 -2.09
CA ARG A 3 7.43 21.98 -2.15
C ARG A 3 7.57 20.98 -3.31
N PRO A 4 7.52 19.66 -3.07
CA PRO A 4 7.85 18.62 -4.08
C PRO A 4 7.04 18.72 -5.37
N ARG A 5 5.77 19.14 -5.30
CA ARG A 5 4.92 19.40 -6.49
C ARG A 5 5.53 20.41 -7.47
N ARG A 6 6.04 21.54 -6.97
CA ARG A 6 6.60 22.59 -7.85
C ARG A 6 7.87 22.14 -8.55
N THR A 7 8.72 21.40 -7.84
CA THR A 7 9.94 20.82 -8.43
C THR A 7 9.60 19.83 -9.56
N ALA A 8 8.56 19.01 -9.41
CA ALA A 8 8.14 18.07 -10.46
C ALA A 8 7.57 18.80 -11.70
N GLU A 9 6.80 19.87 -11.52
CA GLU A 9 6.26 20.69 -12.61
C GLU A 9 7.37 21.39 -13.41
N ASP A 10 8.35 21.97 -12.72
CA ASP A 10 9.50 22.64 -13.35
C ASP A 10 10.37 21.65 -14.16
N LEU A 11 10.33 20.37 -13.82
CA LEU A 11 11.01 19.28 -14.55
C LEU A 11 10.16 18.71 -15.69
N GLY A 12 8.96 19.23 -15.95
CA GLY A 12 8.10 18.82 -17.06
C GLY A 12 7.27 17.56 -16.81
N TYR A 13 7.17 17.09 -15.57
CA TYR A 13 6.27 15.99 -15.24
C TYR A 13 4.81 16.46 -15.30
N SER A 14 4.00 15.84 -16.15
CA SER A 14 2.56 16.13 -16.27
C SER A 14 1.71 15.38 -15.23
N THR A 15 2.26 14.33 -14.61
CA THR A 15 1.61 13.49 -13.60
C THR A 15 2.67 12.96 -12.66
N PHE A 16 2.36 12.94 -11.37
CA PHE A 16 3.27 12.49 -10.31
C PHE A 16 2.59 11.37 -9.51
N PHE A 17 3.17 10.16 -9.53
CA PHE A 17 2.75 9.09 -8.63
C PHE A 17 3.22 9.43 -7.23
N MET A 18 2.28 9.65 -6.33
CA MET A 18 2.58 10.00 -4.94
C MET A 18 2.23 8.78 -4.08
N PRO A 19 3.22 8.05 -3.55
CA PRO A 19 2.93 6.95 -2.63
C PRO A 19 2.21 7.52 -1.40
N ASP A 20 1.05 6.96 -1.09
CA ASP A 20 0.16 7.34 0.02
C ASP A 20 0.64 6.81 1.38
N TYR A 21 1.85 6.26 1.43
CA TYR A 21 2.45 5.65 2.60
C TYR A 21 3.76 6.34 2.94
N PHE A 22 3.80 7.10 4.04
CA PHE A 22 4.81 7.05 5.10
C PHE A 22 4.32 7.77 6.36
N VAL A 23 4.71 7.20 7.49
CA VAL A 23 4.22 7.34 8.87
C VAL A 23 4.11 8.72 9.49
N ASP A 24 4.59 9.78 8.84
CA ASP A 24 4.55 11.15 9.38
C ASP A 24 3.96 12.18 8.41
N TYR A 25 3.54 11.76 7.21
CA TYR A 25 2.85 12.64 6.27
C TYR A 25 1.42 12.14 6.09
N ALA A 26 0.50 12.77 6.81
CA ALA A 26 -0.93 12.65 6.60
C ALA A 26 -1.32 13.12 5.19
N LEU A 27 -1.08 12.30 4.16
CA LEU A 27 -1.67 12.49 2.83
C LEU A 27 -2.59 11.34 2.39
N ALA A 28 -2.79 10.32 3.24
CA ALA A 28 -4.02 9.52 3.26
C ALA A 28 -5.32 10.39 3.23
N PRO A 29 -5.38 11.60 3.83
CA PRO A 29 -6.57 12.43 3.71
C PRO A 29 -6.69 13.17 2.37
N ILE A 30 -5.76 13.14 1.41
CA ILE A 30 -5.94 13.96 0.18
C ILE A 30 -7.15 13.48 -0.65
N PRO A 31 -7.31 12.18 -0.97
CA PRO A 31 -8.51 11.70 -1.64
C PRO A 31 -9.77 11.95 -0.79
N GLY A 32 -9.71 11.72 0.54
CA GLY A 32 -10.82 11.99 1.47
C GLY A 32 -11.26 13.45 1.50
N ILE A 33 -10.31 14.38 1.66
CA ILE A 33 -10.53 15.83 1.69
C ILE A 33 -11.03 16.34 0.33
N ALA A 34 -10.48 15.83 -0.78
CA ALA A 34 -10.87 16.26 -2.12
C ALA A 34 -12.20 15.63 -2.60
N ALA A 35 -12.57 14.45 -2.08
CA ALA A 35 -13.81 13.79 -2.40
C ALA A 35 -14.98 14.35 -1.58
N GLY A 36 -14.79 14.69 -0.31
CA GLY A 36 -15.88 15.15 0.55
C GLY A 36 -16.98 14.09 0.67
N THR A 37 -18.23 14.46 0.42
CA THR A 37 -19.39 13.57 0.63
C THR A 37 -19.48 12.38 -0.33
N ARG A 38 -18.75 12.39 -1.45
CA ARG A 38 -18.71 11.28 -2.41
C ARG A 38 -17.59 10.27 -2.12
N PHE A 39 -16.90 10.37 -0.99
CA PHE A 39 -15.79 9.48 -0.67
C PHE A 39 -16.23 8.02 -0.59
N ASP A 40 -17.40 7.76 -0.01
CA ASP A 40 -17.96 6.40 0.12
C ASP A 40 -18.42 5.80 -1.22
N ASP A 41 -18.51 6.60 -2.28
CA ASP A 41 -18.82 6.15 -3.64
C ASP A 41 -17.55 5.80 -4.44
N LEU A 42 -16.36 5.99 -3.86
CA LEU A 42 -15.09 5.75 -4.54
C LEU A 42 -14.63 4.30 -4.35
N GLU A 43 -14.18 3.69 -5.44
CA GLU A 43 -13.30 2.54 -5.35
C GLU A 43 -11.88 3.03 -5.06
N ILE A 44 -11.35 2.68 -3.88
CA ILE A 44 -10.00 3.07 -3.49
C ILE A 44 -9.01 2.03 -4.00
N GLN A 45 -8.15 2.48 -4.90
CA GLN A 45 -7.04 1.69 -5.42
C GLN A 45 -5.79 1.85 -4.54
N THR A 46 -5.07 0.76 -4.33
CA THR A 46 -3.70 0.77 -3.84
C THR A 46 -2.76 0.08 -4.84
N LEU A 47 -1.60 0.68 -5.09
CA LEU A 47 -0.53 0.03 -5.84
C LEU A 47 0.37 -0.71 -4.85
N THR A 48 0.43 -2.03 -4.99
CA THR A 48 1.39 -2.86 -4.28
C THR A 48 2.69 -2.88 -5.06
N GLY A 49 3.74 -2.24 -4.56
CA GLY A 49 5.03 -2.18 -5.25
C GLY A 49 5.85 -3.47 -5.10
N LEU A 50 5.63 -4.21 -4.01
CA LEU A 50 6.35 -5.44 -3.68
C LEU A 50 5.42 -6.40 -2.92
N VAL A 51 5.59 -7.71 -3.10
CA VAL A 51 4.88 -8.73 -2.31
C VAL A 51 5.89 -9.70 -1.74
N HIS A 52 5.81 -9.97 -0.43
CA HIS A 52 6.64 -10.96 0.24
C HIS A 52 5.78 -12.03 0.91
N VAL A 53 5.47 -13.11 0.17
CA VAL A 53 4.89 -14.31 0.77
C VAL A 53 6.00 -15.08 1.48
N THR A 54 5.93 -15.18 2.81
CA THR A 54 6.97 -15.77 3.66
C THR A 54 6.42 -16.22 5.01
N ASP A 55 7.03 -17.24 5.60
CA ASP A 55 6.79 -17.62 7.00
C ASP A 55 7.63 -16.79 7.99
N ASP A 56 8.65 -16.08 7.50
CA ASP A 56 9.53 -15.21 8.29
C ASP A 56 9.20 -13.73 8.03
N ARG A 57 8.03 -13.31 8.53
CA ARG A 57 7.54 -11.93 8.41
C ARG A 57 8.45 -10.95 9.15
N ASP A 58 9.01 -11.36 10.28
CA ASP A 58 9.83 -10.52 11.15
C ASP A 58 11.17 -10.14 10.49
N ALA A 59 11.82 -11.07 9.78
CA ALA A 59 13.04 -10.77 9.05
C ALA A 59 12.81 -9.74 7.92
N VAL A 60 11.71 -9.90 7.18
CA VAL A 60 11.35 -8.93 6.12
C VAL A 60 11.01 -7.57 6.72
N ALA A 61 10.24 -7.54 7.82
CA ALA A 61 9.90 -6.32 8.54
C ALA A 61 11.16 -5.58 9.03
N ALA A 62 12.16 -6.29 9.57
CA ALA A 62 13.42 -5.71 10.00
C ALA A 62 14.20 -5.09 8.83
N GLY A 63 14.22 -5.75 7.66
CA GLY A 63 14.83 -5.22 6.45
C GLY A 63 14.14 -3.94 5.94
N MET A 64 12.81 -3.95 5.90
CA MET A 64 12.00 -2.79 5.52
C MET A 64 12.18 -1.63 6.50
N ALA A 65 12.15 -1.91 7.80
CA ALA A 65 12.38 -0.94 8.87
C ALA A 65 13.72 -0.22 8.71
N ALA A 66 14.80 -0.99 8.49
CA ALA A 66 16.12 -0.43 8.26
C ALA A 66 16.17 0.44 7.00
N HIS A 67 15.48 0.02 5.92
CA HIS A 67 15.43 0.78 4.68
C HIS A 67 14.65 2.10 4.82
N PHE A 68 13.53 2.09 5.55
CA PHE A 68 12.66 3.25 5.73
C PHE A 68 13.05 4.13 6.93
N GLY A 69 13.91 3.64 7.84
CA GLY A 69 14.31 4.36 9.05
C GLY A 69 13.19 4.44 10.12
N VAL A 70 12.38 3.39 10.23
CA VAL A 70 11.19 3.32 11.11
C VAL A 70 11.20 2.01 11.93
N GLU A 71 10.28 1.87 12.88
CA GLU A 71 10.10 0.62 13.61
C GLU A 71 9.56 -0.51 12.71
N PRO A 72 9.89 -1.80 12.95
CA PRO A 72 9.38 -2.93 12.16
C PRO A 72 7.86 -3.03 12.09
N SER A 73 7.16 -2.78 13.21
CA SER A 73 5.69 -2.77 13.23
C SER A 73 5.14 -1.71 12.30
N VAL A 74 5.76 -0.53 12.29
CA VAL A 74 5.41 0.61 11.44
C VAL A 74 5.68 0.31 9.96
N ALA A 75 6.80 -0.34 9.66
CA ALA A 75 7.13 -0.74 8.29
C ALA A 75 6.09 -1.70 7.70
N LEU A 76 5.51 -2.58 8.53
CA LEU A 76 4.48 -3.53 8.12
C LEU A 76 3.10 -2.89 7.86
N GLU A 77 2.83 -1.68 8.36
CA GLU A 77 1.57 -0.98 8.12
C GLU A 77 1.44 -0.45 6.68
N THR A 78 2.51 -0.50 5.88
CA THR A 78 2.49 0.03 4.52
C THR A 78 1.54 -0.75 3.59
N PRO A 79 0.56 -0.08 2.94
CA PRO A 79 -0.27 -0.68 1.91
C PRO A 79 0.53 -1.22 0.71
N ALA A 80 1.69 -0.61 0.44
CA ALA A 80 2.53 -0.90 -0.71
C ALA A 80 3.17 -2.29 -0.71
N THR A 81 3.29 -2.91 0.46
CA THR A 81 4.08 -4.12 0.65
C THR A 81 3.39 -5.10 1.58
N PRO A 82 2.48 -5.96 1.08
CA PRO A 82 1.99 -7.10 1.83
C PRO A 82 3.13 -8.07 2.15
N VAL A 83 3.27 -8.42 3.43
CA VAL A 83 4.30 -9.33 3.94
C VAL A 83 3.67 -10.34 4.87
N GLY A 84 3.98 -11.62 4.66
CA GLY A 84 3.63 -12.70 5.57
C GLY A 84 3.12 -13.93 4.83
N THR A 85 2.49 -14.83 5.56
CA THR A 85 1.84 -15.99 4.94
C THR A 85 0.65 -15.52 4.10
N SER A 86 0.18 -16.36 3.19
CA SER A 86 -0.99 -16.01 2.39
C SER A 86 -2.24 -15.73 3.24
N ASP A 87 -2.39 -16.34 4.42
CA ASP A 87 -3.49 -16.03 5.35
C ASP A 87 -3.32 -14.66 5.99
N GLN A 88 -2.11 -14.36 6.48
CA GLN A 88 -1.79 -13.04 7.03
C GLN A 88 -2.00 -11.93 6.00
N ILE A 89 -1.68 -12.18 4.73
CA ILE A 89 -1.90 -11.22 3.65
C ILE A 89 -3.40 -11.07 3.37
N CYS A 90 -4.19 -12.15 3.39
CA CYS A 90 -5.66 -12.04 3.24
C CYS A 90 -6.27 -11.20 4.37
N ASP A 91 -5.89 -11.49 5.62
CA ASP A 91 -6.38 -10.77 6.80
C ASP A 91 -6.00 -9.28 6.74
N GLU A 92 -4.76 -8.98 6.33
CA GLU A 92 -4.28 -7.62 6.14
C GLU A 92 -5.08 -6.89 5.05
N LEU A 93 -5.36 -7.52 3.91
CA LEU A 93 -6.15 -6.91 2.84
C LEU A 93 -7.60 -6.63 3.28
N HIS A 94 -8.21 -7.53 4.06
CA HIS A 94 -9.53 -7.28 4.67
C HIS A 94 -9.48 -6.12 5.67
N ALA A 95 -8.49 -6.09 6.56
CA ALA A 95 -8.32 -5.01 7.52
C ALA A 95 -8.13 -3.65 6.82
N ARG A 96 -7.40 -3.61 5.70
CA ARG A 96 -7.24 -2.40 4.88
C ARG A 96 -8.54 -1.97 4.22
N ARG A 97 -9.34 -2.91 3.71
CA ARG A 97 -10.66 -2.61 3.16
C ARG A 97 -11.58 -2.00 4.22
N GLU A 98 -11.60 -2.57 5.42
CA GLU A 98 -12.41 -2.06 6.53
C GLU A 98 -11.94 -0.69 7.02
N ARG A 99 -10.62 -0.50 7.15
CA ARG A 99 -10.02 0.73 7.69
C ARG A 99 -9.98 1.88 6.69
N TRP A 100 -9.76 1.57 5.41
CA TRP A 100 -9.39 2.57 4.38
C TRP A 100 -10.18 2.46 3.07
N GLN A 101 -11.19 1.57 2.98
CA GLN A 101 -11.96 1.31 1.76
C GLN A 101 -11.12 0.81 0.56
N MET A 102 -9.88 0.38 0.80
CA MET A 102 -8.98 -0.16 -0.24
C MET A 102 -9.50 -1.51 -0.72
N SER A 103 -10.14 -1.53 -1.89
CA SER A 103 -10.72 -2.75 -2.48
C SER A 103 -10.10 -3.12 -3.82
N TYR A 104 -9.36 -2.21 -4.45
CA TYR A 104 -8.71 -2.46 -5.74
C TYR A 104 -7.18 -2.50 -5.56
N VAL A 105 -6.62 -3.71 -5.56
CA VAL A 105 -5.17 -3.94 -5.37
C VAL A 105 -4.52 -4.13 -6.74
N VAL A 106 -3.60 -3.23 -7.09
CA VAL A 106 -2.80 -3.35 -8.32
C VAL A 106 -1.51 -4.08 -7.99
N VAL A 107 -1.23 -5.12 -8.77
CA VAL A 107 -0.09 -6.02 -8.59
C VAL A 107 0.79 -5.96 -9.86
N PRO A 108 2.12 -5.77 -9.72
CA PRO A 108 3.06 -5.87 -10.81
C PRO A 108 3.07 -7.29 -11.40
N GLU A 109 3.26 -7.41 -12.71
CA GLU A 109 3.21 -8.68 -13.44
C GLU A 109 4.12 -9.75 -12.81
N GLU A 110 5.32 -9.35 -12.36
CA GLU A 110 6.30 -10.23 -11.75
C GLU A 110 5.83 -10.91 -10.44
N PHE A 111 4.79 -10.39 -9.79
CA PHE A 111 4.26 -10.90 -8.53
C PHE A 111 2.93 -11.67 -8.69
N VAL A 112 2.40 -11.82 -9.91
CA VAL A 112 1.11 -12.50 -10.16
C VAL A 112 1.11 -13.94 -9.61
N ASP A 113 2.13 -14.73 -9.93
CA ASP A 113 2.23 -16.12 -9.44
C ASP A 113 2.45 -16.18 -7.92
N THR A 114 3.19 -15.21 -7.37
CA THR A 114 3.43 -15.11 -5.93
C THR A 114 2.13 -14.86 -5.16
N LEU A 115 1.22 -14.06 -5.72
CA LEU A 115 -0.08 -13.77 -5.11
C LEU A 115 -1.18 -14.78 -5.47
N ALA A 116 -0.98 -15.68 -6.42
CA ALA A 116 -2.00 -16.66 -6.81
C ALA A 116 -2.63 -17.42 -5.62
N PRO A 117 -1.88 -17.85 -4.58
CA PRO A 117 -2.47 -18.49 -3.41
C PRO A 117 -3.37 -17.57 -2.57
N VAL A 118 -3.05 -16.27 -2.50
CA VAL A 118 -3.87 -15.25 -1.82
C VAL A 118 -5.16 -15.01 -2.61
N VAL A 119 -5.05 -14.82 -3.92
CA VAL A 119 -6.20 -14.63 -4.82
C VAL A 119 -7.16 -15.82 -4.74
N SER A 120 -6.63 -17.05 -4.75
CA SER A 120 -7.45 -18.26 -4.65
C SER A 120 -8.23 -18.33 -3.33
N ARG A 121 -7.70 -17.80 -2.23
CA ARG A 121 -8.39 -17.76 -0.94
C ARG A 121 -9.49 -16.70 -0.91
N LEU A 122 -9.19 -15.50 -1.43
CA LEU A 122 -10.15 -14.40 -1.53
C LEU A 122 -11.29 -14.67 -2.52
N ALA A 123 -11.04 -15.43 -3.59
CA ALA A 123 -12.08 -15.78 -4.56
C ALA A 123 -13.10 -16.81 -4.01
N GLY A 124 -12.78 -17.47 -2.90
CA GLY A 124 -13.64 -18.47 -2.25
C GLY A 124 -14.64 -17.91 -1.23
N THR A 125 -14.69 -16.59 -1.06
CA THR A 125 -15.57 -15.86 -0.12
C THR A 125 -16.62 -15.05 -0.86
#